data_AF-A0A7W2Y8Y3-F1
#
_entry.id   AF-A0A7W2Y8Y3-F1
#
_cell.length_a   1.000
_cell.length_b   1.000
_cell.length_c   1.000
_cell.angle_alpha   90.00
_cell.angle_beta   90.00
_cell.angle_gamma   90.00
#
_symmetry.space_group_name_H-M   'P 1'
#
loop_
_entity.id
_entity.type
_entity.pdbx_description
1 polymer ?
#
loop_
_entity_poly.entity_id
_entity_poly.type
_entity_poly.pdbx_seq_one_letter_code
_entity_poly.pdbx_strand_id
1 'polypeptide(L)'
;MNKWIGVILISFVFIHFDCKSKEVQKFYFGASIVIVGYADADITPYKVGAGYNFDKNFSIEVNSFKFGEKDLFFASEEFTGDGYSIEMLAKYPFGDLSLYGKLGVLRWSEE
;
A
#
# COMPACT_ATOMS: atom_id res chain seq x y z
N MET A 1 -10.74 15.19 17.13
CA MET A 1 -11.37 14.02 17.79
C MET A 1 -10.87 12.79 17.06
N ASN A 2 -9.86 12.08 17.58
CA ASN A 2 -9.17 11.01 16.85
C ASN A 2 -10.09 9.80 16.67
N LYS A 3 -10.62 9.61 15.46
CA LYS A 3 -11.42 8.44 15.12
C LYS A 3 -10.49 7.30 14.69
N TRP A 4 -10.65 6.15 15.34
CA TRP A 4 -9.88 4.95 15.09
C TRP A 4 -10.66 4.04 14.16
N ILE A 5 -10.21 3.88 12.92
CA ILE A 5 -10.81 2.95 11.96
C ILE A 5 -9.72 1.98 11.53
N GLY A 6 -9.80 0.75 12.02
CA GLY A 6 -8.97 -0.36 11.54
C GLY A 6 -9.58 -0.95 10.29
N VAL A 7 -8.97 -0.72 9.13
CA VAL A 7 -9.38 -1.33 7.86
C VAL A 7 -8.43 -2.48 7.55
N ILE A 8 -9.00 -3.68 7.40
CA ILE A 8 -8.26 -4.84 6.87
C ILE A 8 -8.23 -4.68 5.35
N LEU A 9 -7.08 -4.27 4.80
CA LEU A 9 -6.88 -4.16 3.36
C LEU A 9 -6.72 -5.56 2.75
N ILE A 10 -7.80 -6.08 2.17
CA ILE A 10 -7.75 -7.27 1.31
C ILE A 10 -7.69 -6.77 -0.13
N SER A 11 -6.49 -6.43 -0.61
CA SER A 11 -6.30 -6.07 -2.03
C SER A 11 -6.06 -7.34 -2.84
N PHE A 12 -7.01 -7.70 -3.70
CA PHE A 12 -6.90 -8.82 -4.62
C PHE A 12 -6.16 -8.38 -5.89
N VAL A 13 -5.00 -9.00 -6.11
CA VAL A 13 -4.25 -9.07 -7.38
C VAL A 13 -3.55 -7.78 -7.82
N PHE A 14 -2.21 -7.81 -7.74
CA PHE A 14 -1.35 -6.94 -8.56
C PHE A 14 -0.44 -7.81 -9.40
N ILE A 15 -0.36 -7.50 -10.69
CA ILE A 15 0.57 -8.16 -11.62
C ILE A 15 1.94 -7.53 -11.41
N HIS A 16 2.92 -8.32 -10.99
CA HIS A 16 4.32 -7.90 -10.84
C HIS A 16 5.17 -8.57 -11.93
N PHE A 17 6.03 -7.78 -12.59
CA PHE A 17 7.03 -8.32 -13.52
C PHE A 17 8.33 -8.53 -12.75
N ASP A 18 8.62 -9.78 -12.38
CA ASP A 18 9.87 -10.14 -11.71
C ASP A 18 11.02 -10.29 -12.73
N CYS A 19 12.07 -9.48 -12.60
CA CYS A 19 13.35 -9.76 -13.23
C CYS A 19 14.08 -10.82 -12.39
N LYS A 20 14.21 -12.05 -12.91
CA LYS A 20 14.76 -13.19 -12.16
C LYS A 20 16.23 -12.98 -11.76
N SER A 21 16.46 -12.48 -10.54
CA SER A 21 17.74 -12.59 -9.85
C SER A 21 17.92 -14.01 -9.28
N LYS A 22 19.12 -14.59 -9.41
CA LYS A 22 19.44 -15.90 -8.80
C LYS A 22 19.46 -15.87 -7.27
N GLU A 23 19.61 -14.67 -6.68
CA GLU A 23 19.57 -14.47 -5.23
C GLU A 23 18.33 -13.70 -4.80
N VAL A 24 17.77 -14.09 -3.66
CA VAL A 24 16.67 -13.36 -3.01
C VAL A 24 17.20 -12.00 -2.58
N GLN A 25 16.79 -10.95 -3.27
CA GLN A 25 17.12 -9.58 -2.88
C GLN A 25 16.53 -9.33 -1.48
N LYS A 26 17.38 -9.06 -0.49
CA LYS A 26 16.92 -8.91 0.90
C LYS A 26 16.09 -7.65 1.12
N PHE A 27 16.47 -6.52 0.53
CA PHE A 27 15.77 -5.25 0.69
C PHE A 27 15.29 -4.71 -0.65
N TYR A 28 14.09 -4.16 -0.69
CA TYR A 28 13.54 -3.49 -1.87
C TYR A 28 12.80 -2.22 -1.49
N PHE A 29 12.70 -1.31 -2.46
CA PHE A 29 11.95 -0.06 -2.37
C PHE A 29 10.97 -0.01 -3.52
N GLY A 30 9.80 0.58 -3.29
CA GLY A 30 8.76 0.68 -4.29
C GLY A 30 7.95 1.96 -4.15
N ALA A 31 7.43 2.41 -5.29
CA ALA A 31 6.43 3.46 -5.37
C ALA A 31 5.28 2.97 -6.26
N SER A 32 4.05 3.30 -5.90
CA SER A 32 2.86 2.95 -6.66
C SER A 32 1.82 4.04 -6.57
N ILE A 33 1.13 4.32 -7.67
CA ILE A 33 -0.12 5.07 -7.66
C ILE A 33 -1.19 4.19 -7.02
N VAL A 34 -2.04 4.77 -6.18
CA VAL A 34 -3.13 4.05 -5.50
C VAL A 34 -4.45 4.64 -5.97
N ILE A 35 -5.44 3.79 -6.22
CA ILE A 35 -6.81 4.22 -6.46
C ILE A 35 -7.55 4.06 -5.15
N VAL A 36 -8.05 5.15 -4.59
CA VAL A 36 -8.87 5.16 -3.37
C VAL A 36 -10.21 5.79 -3.65
N GLY A 37 -11.27 5.30 -2.99
CA GLY A 37 -12.60 5.93 -3.03
C GLY A 37 -12.71 7.22 -2.21
N TYR A 38 -11.58 7.73 -1.72
CA TYR A 38 -11.49 8.94 -0.90
C TYR A 38 -11.15 10.19 -1.73
N ALA A 39 -10.51 10.03 -2.89
CA ALA A 39 -10.00 11.15 -3.67
C ALA A 39 -11.09 11.67 -4.61
N ASP A 40 -11.65 12.83 -4.28
CA ASP A 40 -12.57 13.61 -5.13
C ASP A 40 -11.86 14.79 -5.84
N ALA A 41 -10.56 15.01 -5.57
CA ALA A 41 -9.79 16.20 -5.98
C ALA A 41 -8.39 15.93 -6.60
N ASP A 42 -7.70 17.01 -7.00
CA ASP A 42 -6.53 17.11 -7.91
C ASP A 42 -5.24 16.37 -7.50
N ILE A 43 -5.14 15.88 -6.25
CA ILE A 43 -3.95 15.17 -5.77
C ILE A 43 -4.06 13.68 -6.07
N THR A 44 -3.19 13.20 -6.97
CA THR A 44 -3.07 11.76 -7.29
C THR A 44 -2.57 10.98 -6.07
N PRO A 45 -3.37 10.02 -5.55
CA PRO A 45 -2.96 9.24 -4.40
C PRO A 45 -1.78 8.33 -4.73
N TYR A 46 -0.83 8.25 -3.83
CA TYR A 46 0.36 7.43 -4.00
C TYR A 46 0.80 6.74 -2.72
N LYS A 47 1.60 5.69 -2.91
CA LYS A 47 2.24 4.94 -1.85
C LYS A 47 3.71 4.79 -2.16
N VAL A 48 4.54 5.01 -1.15
CA VAL A 48 5.97 4.68 -1.17
C VAL A 48 6.26 3.72 -0.03
N GLY A 49 7.15 2.76 -0.26
CA GLY A 49 7.41 1.73 0.73
C GLY A 49 8.78 1.09 0.59
N ALA A 50 9.18 0.45 1.68
CA ALA A 50 10.37 -0.37 1.76
C ALA A 50 9.98 -1.74 2.31
N GLY A 51 10.65 -2.78 1.83
CA GLY A 51 10.39 -4.14 2.27
C GLY A 51 11.65 -4.96 2.47
N TYR A 52 11.52 -5.99 3.31
CA TYR A 52 12.54 -6.99 3.58
C TYR A 52 12.01 -8.38 3.28
N ASN A 53 12.68 -9.12 2.38
CA ASN A 53 12.39 -10.52 2.11
C ASN A 53 13.13 -11.41 3.12
N PHE A 54 12.37 -12.17 3.91
CA PHE A 54 12.94 -13.20 4.79
C PHE A 54 13.42 -14.40 3.98
N ASP A 55 12.63 -14.77 2.99
CA ASP A 55 12.91 -15.82 2.02
C ASP A 55 12.19 -15.53 0.68
N LYS A 56 12.14 -16.53 -0.22
CA LYS A 56 11.50 -16.40 -1.54
C LYS A 56 9.96 -16.27 -1.48
N ASN A 57 9.36 -16.63 -0.36
CA ASN A 57 7.91 -16.70 -0.15
C ASN A 57 7.40 -15.61 0.80
N PHE A 58 8.20 -15.17 1.77
CA PHE A 58 7.74 -14.26 2.82
C PHE A 58 8.54 -12.96 2.86
N SER A 59 7.83 -11.85 3.01
CA SER A 59 8.43 -10.53 3.24
C SER A 59 7.60 -9.69 4.19
N ILE A 60 8.23 -8.66 4.75
CA ILE A 60 7.55 -7.58 5.46
C ILE A 60 7.74 -6.27 4.69
N GLU A 61 6.72 -5.43 4.65
CA GLU A 61 6.75 -4.10 4.08
C GLU A 61 6.31 -3.07 5.11
N VAL A 62 6.92 -1.89 5.03
CA VAL A 62 6.43 -0.66 5.65
C VAL A 62 6.12 0.33 4.54
N ASN A 63 4.96 0.96 4.63
CA ASN A 63 4.47 1.86 3.58
C ASN A 63 4.03 3.19 4.19
N SER A 64 4.20 4.26 3.42
CA SER A 64 3.59 5.56 3.63
C SER A 64 2.66 5.86 2.46
N PHE A 65 1.48 6.39 2.78
CA PHE A 65 0.40 6.66 1.85
C PHE A 65 0.03 8.13 1.90
N LYS A 66 -0.20 8.69 0.72
CA LYS A 66 -0.89 9.95 0.51
C LYS A 66 -2.18 9.60 -0.23
N PHE A 67 -3.31 9.72 0.46
CA PHE A 67 -4.62 9.33 -0.04
C PHE A 67 -5.31 10.42 -0.88
N GLY A 68 -4.69 11.60 -0.98
CA GLY A 68 -5.23 12.74 -1.70
C GLY A 68 -6.18 13.58 -0.84
N GLU A 69 -6.89 14.47 -1.50
CA GLU A 69 -7.83 15.40 -0.89
C GLU A 69 -9.28 14.98 -1.18
N LYS A 70 -10.16 15.25 -0.22
CA LYS A 70 -11.59 15.06 -0.37
C LYS A 70 -12.34 16.38 -0.22
N ASP A 71 -12.97 16.81 -1.30
CA ASP A 71 -13.91 17.93 -1.29
C ASP A 71 -15.30 17.45 -0.87
N LEU A 72 -15.70 17.79 0.35
CA LEU A 72 -17.10 17.64 0.75
C LEU A 72 -17.85 18.88 0.27
N PHE A 73 -18.74 18.73 -0.73
CA PHE A 73 -19.60 19.76 -1.35
C PHE A 73 -20.33 20.73 -0.38
N PHE A 74 -20.32 20.49 0.94
CA PHE A 74 -20.98 21.29 1.97
C PHE A 74 -20.04 21.87 3.05
N ALA A 75 -18.72 21.64 2.97
CA ALA A 75 -17.74 22.16 3.91
C ALA A 75 -16.65 22.89 3.14
N SER A 76 -16.33 24.12 3.54
CA SER A 76 -15.21 24.91 3.01
C SER A 76 -13.85 24.42 3.51
N GLU A 77 -13.72 23.13 3.81
CA GLU A 77 -12.55 22.52 4.43
C GLU A 77 -12.09 21.36 3.55
N GLU A 78 -10.87 21.49 3.01
CA GLU A 78 -10.16 20.45 2.27
C GLU A 78 -9.59 19.44 3.27
N PHE A 79 -9.99 18.17 3.18
CA PHE A 79 -9.45 17.12 4.05
C PHE A 79 -8.34 16.36 3.32
N THR A 80 -7.14 16.34 3.89
CA THR A 80 -6.00 15.55 3.38
C THR A 80 -5.88 14.23 4.12
N GLY A 81 -5.84 13.12 3.38
CA GLY A 81 -5.65 11.79 3.94
C GLY A 81 -4.20 11.32 3.90
N ASP A 82 -3.63 11.00 5.06
CA ASP A 82 -2.28 10.44 5.21
C ASP A 82 -2.31 9.10 5.94
N GLY A 83 -1.41 8.18 5.58
CA GLY A 83 -1.36 6.87 6.25
C GLY A 83 -0.01 6.17 6.27
N TYR A 84 0.11 5.23 7.19
CA TYR A 84 1.25 4.34 7.33
C TYR A 84 0.78 2.92 7.56
N SER A 85 1.38 1.95 6.86
CA SER A 85 1.10 0.52 7.09
C SER A 85 2.34 -0.28 7.40
N ILE A 86 2.12 -1.39 8.10
CA ILE A 86 3.06 -2.49 8.26
C ILE A 86 2.35 -3.76 7.81
N GLU A 87 2.93 -4.46 6.84
CA GLU A 87 2.29 -5.57 6.12
C GLU A 87 3.24 -6.76 6.00
N MET A 88 2.76 -7.96 6.30
CA MET A 88 3.40 -9.21 5.90
C MET A 88 2.86 -9.66 4.55
N LEU A 89 3.75 -10.18 3.71
CA LEU A 89 3.42 -10.68 2.38
C LEU A 89 3.77 -12.15 2.28
N ALA A 90 2.86 -12.91 1.69
CA ALA A 90 3.07 -14.28 1.26
C ALA A 90 3.00 -14.34 -0.27
N LYS A 91 4.04 -14.90 -0.90
CA LYS A 91 4.24 -14.99 -2.35
C LYS A 91 4.23 -16.46 -2.79
N TYR A 92 3.47 -16.75 -3.84
CA TYR A 92 3.39 -18.05 -4.49
C TYR A 92 3.73 -17.91 -5.97
N PRO A 93 4.85 -18.49 -6.45
CA PRO A 93 5.23 -18.41 -7.85
C PRO A 93 4.37 -19.32 -8.72
N PHE A 94 3.94 -18.81 -9.87
CA PHE A 94 3.21 -19.51 -10.92
C PHE A 94 3.88 -19.25 -12.28
N GLY A 95 4.87 -20.09 -12.62
CA GLY A 95 5.69 -19.90 -13.82
C GLY A 95 6.53 -18.63 -13.73
N ASP A 96 6.26 -17.67 -14.61
CA ASP A 96 6.89 -16.35 -14.64
C ASP A 96 6.09 -15.26 -13.91
N LEU A 97 4.93 -15.62 -13.35
CA LEU A 97 4.09 -14.75 -12.55
C LEU A 97 4.20 -15.11 -11.07
N SER A 98 3.96 -14.16 -10.19
CA SER A 98 3.90 -14.38 -8.74
C SER A 98 2.56 -13.91 -8.22
N LEU A 99 1.78 -14.81 -7.62
CA LEU A 99 0.62 -14.42 -6.82
C LEU A 99 1.11 -14.00 -5.44
N TYR A 100 0.57 -12.94 -4.88
CA TYR A 100 0.87 -12.59 -3.50
C TYR A 100 -0.36 -12.11 -2.75
N GLY A 101 -0.37 -12.39 -1.44
CA GLY A 101 -1.32 -11.85 -0.49
C GLY A 101 -0.60 -10.96 0.52
N LYS A 102 -1.26 -9.90 0.97
CA LYS A 102 -0.77 -9.01 2.03
C LYS A 102 -1.71 -9.07 3.22
N LEU A 103 -1.15 -9.10 4.42
CA LEU A 103 -1.88 -8.98 5.68
C LEU A 103 -1.14 -8.00 6.57
N GLY A 104 -1.83 -6.98 7.05
CA GLY A 104 -1.20 -5.94 7.84
C GLY A 104 -2.19 -5.01 8.51
N VAL A 105 -1.62 -3.98 9.13
CA VAL A 105 -2.37 -2.90 9.76
C VAL A 105 -2.05 -1.60 9.02
N LEU A 106 -3.09 -0.86 8.65
CA LEU A 106 -3.00 0.50 8.13
C LEU A 106 -3.52 1.44 9.21
N ARG A 107 -2.70 2.43 9.57
CA ARG A 107 -3.11 3.58 10.36
C ARG A 107 -3.17 4.79 9.43
N TRP A 108 -4.27 5.52 9.48
CA TRP A 108 -4.43 6.73 8.68
C TRP A 108 -5.13 7.82 9.47
N SER A 109 -4.99 9.05 9.02
CA SER A 109 -5.61 10.25 9.58
C SER A 109 -6.10 11.16 8.45
N GLU A 110 -7.12 11.93 8.77
CA GLU A 110 -7.65 13.02 7.97
C GLU A 110 -7.39 14.30 8.76
N GLU A 111 -6.79 15.30 8.09
CA GLU A 111 -6.59 16.66 8.61
C GLU A 111 -7.23 17.68 7.70
#